data_AF-A0A0M0GQR5-F1
#
_entry.id   AF-A0A0M0GQR5-F1
#
_cell.length_a   1.000
_cell.length_b   1.000
_cell.length_c   1.000
_cell.angle_alpha   90.00
_cell.angle_beta   90.00
_cell.angle_gamma   90.00
#
_symmetry.space_group_name_H-M   'P 1'
#
loop_
_entity.id
_entity.type
_entity.pdbx_description
1 polymer ?
#
loop_
_entity_poly.entity_id
_entity_poly.type
_entity_poly.pdbx_seq_one_letter_code
_entity_poly.pdbx_strand_id
1 'polypeptide(L)' 'MNHRPDDRRDNAQKLQSMVQNTLENIDKAEESMAYTDSEEQLESIRQKNERRKDSIESFRQEIKDESQS' A
#
# COMPACT_ATOMS: atom_id res chain seq x y z
N MET A 1 16.46 6.48 23.45
CA MET A 1 16.98 6.13 22.10
C MET A 1 16.98 7.38 21.26
N ASN A 2 18.15 7.76 20.74
CA ASN A 2 18.37 8.99 19.97
C ASN A 2 17.96 8.72 18.52
N HIS A 3 16.68 8.91 18.18
CA HIS A 3 16.23 8.82 16.79
C HIS A 3 16.73 10.07 16.07
N ARG A 4 17.58 9.88 15.06
CA ARG A 4 17.99 10.97 14.19
C ARG A 4 16.79 11.39 13.34
N PRO A 5 16.49 12.69 13.24
CA PRO A 5 15.38 13.17 12.44
C PRO A 5 15.53 12.86 10.94
N ASP A 6 16.76 12.66 10.45
CA ASP A 6 17.00 12.29 9.05
C ASP A 6 16.50 10.89 8.70
N ASP A 7 16.71 9.90 9.58
CA ASP A 7 16.25 8.51 9.37
C ASP A 7 14.72 8.42 9.28
N ARG A 8 14.01 9.25 10.06
CA ARG A 8 12.54 9.31 10.08
C ARG A 8 11.96 9.90 8.81
N ARG A 9 12.60 10.94 8.26
CA ARG A 9 12.19 11.55 6.99
C ARG A 9 12.36 10.58 5.82
N ASP A 10 13.47 9.84 5.79
CA ASP A 10 13.70 8.80 4.79
C ASP A 10 12.67 7.66 4.91
N ASN A 11 12.29 7.27 6.13
CA ASN A 11 11.24 6.26 6.34
C ASN A 11 9.87 6.72 5.83
N ALA A 12 9.45 7.95 6.17
CA ALA A 12 8.19 8.50 5.70
C ALA A 12 8.12 8.57 4.16
N GLN A 13 9.21 8.98 3.50
CA GLN A 13 9.29 8.99 2.03
C GLN A 13 9.19 7.59 1.42
N LYS A 14 9.87 6.59 2.00
CA LYS A 14 9.78 5.20 1.55
C LYS A 14 8.36 4.65 1.72
N LEU A 15 7.73 4.90 2.86
CA LEU A 15 6.36 4.47 3.12
C LEU A 15 5.37 5.12 2.12
N GLN A 16 5.52 6.42 1.83
CA GLN A 16 4.72 7.09 0.80
C GLN A 16 4.89 6.44 -0.58
N SER A 17 6.12 6.10 -0.97
CA SER A 17 6.38 5.38 -2.21
C SER A 17 5.71 4.00 -2.23
N MET A 18 5.79 3.24 -1.13
CA MET A 18 5.12 1.94 -1.00
C MET A 18 3.59 2.06 -1.09
N VAL A 19 2.99 3.11 -0.51
CA VAL A 19 1.55 3.39 -0.65
C VAL A 19 1.19 3.63 -2.12
N GLN A 20 1.92 4.50 -2.82
CA GLN A 20 1.64 4.80 -4.23
C GLN A 20 1.80 3.58 -5.13
N ASN A 21 2.88 2.82 -4.96
CA ASN A 21 3.09 1.58 -5.71
C ASN A 21 1.99 0.55 -5.45
N THR A 22 1.50 0.47 -4.20
CA THR A 22 0.44 -0.47 -3.83
C THR A 22 -0.91 -0.06 -4.42
N LEU A 23 -1.21 1.24 -4.45
CA LEU A 23 -2.40 1.78 -5.12
C LEU A 23 -2.36 1.49 -6.63
N GLU A 24 -1.24 1.75 -7.30
CA GLU A 24 -1.09 1.44 -8.73
C GLU A 24 -1.25 -0.06 -9.00
N ASN A 25 -0.79 -0.92 -8.09
CA ASN A 25 -0.99 -2.37 -8.19
C ASN A 25 -2.45 -2.81 -7.96
N ILE A 26 -3.23 -2.06 -7.16
CA ILE A 26 -4.67 -2.28 -7.02
C ILE A 26 -5.34 -1.90 -8.34
N ASP A 27 -5.09 -0.69 -8.85
CA ASP A 27 -5.69 -0.19 -10.09
C ASP A 27 -5.42 -1.13 -11.27
N LYS A 28 -4.15 -1.52 -11.47
CA LYS A 28 -3.77 -2.49 -12.52
C LYS A 28 -4.44 -3.85 -12.36
N ALA A 29 -4.68 -4.29 -11.12
CA ALA A 29 -5.36 -5.54 -10.86
C ALA A 29 -6.86 -5.42 -11.10
N GLU A 30 -7.48 -4.28 -10.81
CA GLU A 30 -8.89 -4.00 -11.14
C GLU A 30 -9.09 -3.88 -12.65
N GLU A 31 -8.17 -3.25 -13.37
CA GLU A 31 -8.17 -3.22 -14.84
C GLU A 31 -8.10 -4.63 -15.44
N SER A 32 -7.26 -5.52 -14.88
CA SER A 32 -7.14 -6.89 -15.39
C SER A 32 -8.39 -7.73 -15.15
N MET A 33 -9.21 -7.40 -14.13
CA MET A 33 -10.50 -8.06 -13.90
C MET A 33 -11.46 -7.87 -15.08
N ALA A 34 -11.39 -6.74 -15.80
CA ALA A 34 -12.25 -6.50 -16.96
C ALA A 34 -12.00 -7.47 -18.14
N TYR A 35 -10.85 -8.13 -18.14
CA TYR A 35 -10.44 -9.11 -19.16
C TYR A 35 -10.39 -10.55 -18.62
N THR A 36 -10.89 -10.78 -17.40
CA THR A 36 -10.81 -12.08 -16.73
C THR A 36 -12.19 -12.72 -16.64
N ASP A 37 -12.36 -13.87 -17.29
CA ASP A 37 -13.63 -14.62 -17.28
C ASP A 37 -13.75 -15.65 -16.13
N SER A 38 -12.65 -15.94 -15.44
CA SER A 38 -12.62 -16.92 -14.36
C SER A 38 -13.05 -16.30 -13.03
N GLU A 39 -14.17 -16.77 -12.48
CA GLU A 39 -14.67 -16.32 -11.16
C GLU A 39 -13.65 -16.52 -10.05
N GLU A 40 -12.91 -17.64 -10.06
CA GLU A 40 -11.84 -17.91 -9.07
C GLU A 40 -10.73 -16.86 -9.15
N GLN A 41 -10.32 -16.47 -10.37
CA GLN A 41 -9.30 -15.45 -10.57
C GLN A 41 -9.79 -14.07 -10.12
N LEU A 42 -11.04 -13.71 -10.46
CA LEU A 42 -11.67 -12.46 -10.02
C LEU A 42 -11.70 -12.37 -8.49
N GLU A 43 -12.10 -13.45 -7.82
CA GLU A 43 -12.15 -13.52 -6.36
C GLU A 43 -10.74 -13.44 -5.73
N SER A 44 -9.77 -14.11 -6.33
CA SER A 44 -8.36 -14.00 -5.91
C SER A 44 -7.82 -12.57 -6.02
N ILE A 45 -8.17 -11.86 -7.10
CA ILE A 45 -7.78 -10.46 -7.28
C ILE A 45 -8.42 -9.58 -6.21
N ARG A 46 -9.73 -9.73 -5.96
CA ARG A 46 -10.44 -8.99 -4.90
C ARG A 46 -9.80 -9.20 -3.52
N GLN A 47 -9.56 -10.45 -3.12
CA GLN A 47 -8.94 -10.76 -1.82
C GLN A 47 -7.50 -10.24 -1.71
N LYS A 48 -6.76 -10.17 -2.82
CA LYS A 48 -5.44 -9.52 -2.83
C LYS A 48 -5.58 -8.01 -2.67
N ASN A 49 -6.54 -7.38 -3.34
CA ASN A 49 -6.78 -5.95 -3.24
C ASN A 49 -7.25 -5.53 -1.84
N GLU A 50 -8.10 -6.31 -1.18
CA GLU A 50 -8.50 -6.04 0.21
C GLU A 50 -7.30 -6.05 1.15
N ARG A 51 -6.44 -7.07 1.09
CA ARG A 51 -5.20 -7.11 1.90
C ARG A 51 -4.24 -5.96 1.61
N ARG A 52 -4.20 -5.48 0.36
CA ARG A 52 -3.40 -4.32 -0.03
C ARG A 52 -3.95 -3.03 0.58
N LYS A 53 -5.28 -2.89 0.68
CA LYS A 53 -5.92 -1.75 1.37
C LYS A 53 -5.56 -1.75 2.86
N ASP A 54 -5.63 -2.89 3.53
CA ASP A 54 -5.22 -3.01 4.95
C ASP A 54 -3.74 -2.62 5.14
N SER A 55 -2.88 -3.03 4.21
CA SER A 55 -1.45 -2.69 4.21
C SER A 55 -1.25 -1.18 4.02
N ILE A 56 -2.02 -0.55 3.12
CA ILE A 56 -1.98 0.91 2.91
C ILE A 56 -2.41 1.65 4.18
N GLU A 57 -3.45 1.19 4.87
CA GLU A 57 -3.87 1.81 6.14
C GLU A 57 -2.76 1.75 7.19
N SER A 58 -2.09 0.60 7.30
CA SER A 58 -0.94 0.43 8.20
C SER A 58 0.20 1.39 7.84
N PHE A 59 0.57 1.49 6.55
CA PHE A 59 1.59 2.44 6.09
C PHE A 59 1.20 3.90 6.35
N ARG A 60 -0.07 4.26 6.16
CA ARG A 60 -0.57 5.61 6.44
C ARG A 60 -0.46 5.96 7.93
N GLN A 61 -0.72 5.01 8.81
CA GLN A 61 -0.55 5.18 10.24
C GLN A 61 0.94 5.38 10.60
N GLU A 62 1.83 4.57 10.04
CA GLU A 62 3.28 4.72 10.25
C GLU A 62 3.82 6.08 9.73
N ILE A 63 3.39 6.52 8.55
CA ILE A 63 3.77 7.84 8.00
C ILE A 63 3.35 8.96 8.96
N LYS A 64 2.15 8.86 9.53
CA LYS A 64 1.63 9.85 10.47
C LYS A 64 2.47 9.89 11.74
N ASP A 65 2.81 8.72 12.28
CA ASP A 65 3.63 8.61 13.50
C ASP A 65 5.04 9.16 13.26
N GLU A 66 5.66 8.85 12.12
CA GLU A 66 6.97 9.40 11.71
C GLU A 66 6.92 10.92 11.49
N SER A 67 5.80 11.46 11.02
CA SER A 67 5.62 12.91 10.81
C SER A 67 5.34 13.69 12.10
N GLN A 68 4.85 13.00 13.14
CA GLN A 68 4.55 13.59 14.46
C GLN A 68 5.75 13.46 15.44
N SER A 69 6.81 12.73 15.06
CA SER A 69 7.92 12.34 15.96
C SER A 69 9.18 13.18 15.84
#